data_AF-A0A246GIF6-F1
#
_entry.id   AF-A0A246GIF6-F1
#
_cell.length_a   1.000
_cell.length_b   1.000
_cell.length_c   1.000
_cell.angle_alpha   90.00
_cell.angle_beta   90.00
_cell.angle_gamma   90.00
#
_symmetry.space_group_name_H-M   'P 1'
#
loop_
_entity.id
_entity.type
_entity.pdbx_description
1 polymer ?
#
loop_
_entity_poly.entity_id
_entity_poly.type
_entity_poly.pdbx_seq_one_letter_code
_entity_poly.pdbx_strand_id
1 'polypeptide(L)'
;MDYRLELLDDKKFEDLVNTICQKILGMGVIEFSEGKDGGRDGKFTGTARNFPSDTSDCWKGKFILQAKFTSNPIASCSDKEFEKIIKKEIPSIKKLIQNGDIDNYLIFTNRKEAAIKGERLLNLIRKETGLINVEIFGKETINNRYLNQFKDIVKQFELDKHHIPFDFSEEEIKDIILEFKNQLQNITQDIKFKVEEIKYDFDRIEIE
;
A
#
# COMPACT_ATOMS: atom_id res chain seq x y z
N MET A 1 -13.89 4.32 2.20
CA MET A 1 -13.29 3.47 3.24
C MET A 1 -11.78 3.57 3.14
N ASP A 2 -11.10 3.49 4.29
CA ASP A 2 -9.64 3.48 4.38
C ASP A 2 -9.16 2.07 4.76
N TYR A 3 -8.99 1.20 3.76
CA TYR A 3 -8.51 -0.17 3.93
C TYR A 3 -7.10 -0.19 4.55
N ARG A 4 -6.91 -1.10 5.51
CA ARG A 4 -5.66 -1.29 6.27
C ARG A 4 -4.63 -2.04 5.43
N LEU A 5 -4.14 -1.39 4.36
CA LEU A 5 -3.24 -1.99 3.38
C LEU A 5 -1.90 -2.45 3.97
N GLU A 6 -1.47 -1.88 5.09
CA GLU A 6 -0.27 -2.29 5.83
C GLU A 6 -0.38 -3.67 6.51
N LEU A 7 -1.60 -4.22 6.62
CA LEU A 7 -1.85 -5.57 7.15
C LEU A 7 -1.74 -6.66 6.08
N LEU A 8 -1.56 -6.25 4.81
CA LEU A 8 -1.18 -7.17 3.75
C LEU A 8 0.28 -7.57 3.89
N ASP A 9 0.69 -8.57 3.11
CA ASP A 9 2.10 -8.85 2.84
C ASP A 9 2.51 -8.26 1.48
N ASP A 10 3.82 -8.25 1.21
CA ASP A 10 4.40 -7.67 -0.01
C ASP A 10 3.78 -8.29 -1.27
N LYS A 11 3.63 -9.62 -1.28
CA LYS A 11 3.08 -10.35 -2.43
C LYS A 11 1.60 -10.07 -2.65
N LYS A 12 0.78 -10.06 -1.59
CA LYS A 12 -0.65 -9.70 -1.68
C LYS A 12 -0.84 -8.26 -2.13
N PHE A 13 0.04 -7.34 -1.71
CA PHE A 13 -0.01 -5.96 -2.18
C PHE A 13 0.36 -5.87 -3.67
N GLU A 14 1.34 -6.65 -4.13
CA GLU A 14 1.68 -6.79 -5.56
C GLU A 14 0.49 -7.27 -6.39
N ASP A 15 -0.14 -8.37 -5.96
CA ASP A 15 -1.32 -8.96 -6.61
C ASP A 15 -2.50 -7.96 -6.65
N LEU A 16 -2.67 -7.18 -5.57
CA LEU A 16 -3.67 -6.12 -5.49
C LEU A 16 -3.42 -5.04 -6.55
N VAL A 17 -2.17 -4.58 -6.67
CA VAL A 17 -1.76 -3.58 -7.66
C VAL A 17 -1.98 -4.09 -9.09
N ASN A 18 -1.61 -5.34 -9.36
CA ASN A 18 -1.83 -5.97 -10.66
C ASN A 18 -3.34 -6.07 -10.98
N THR A 19 -4.18 -6.47 -10.01
CA THR A 19 -5.63 -6.53 -10.18
C THR A 19 -6.24 -5.14 -10.46
N ILE A 20 -5.77 -4.10 -9.77
CA ILE A 20 -6.17 -2.71 -10.06
C ILE A 20 -5.75 -2.33 -11.49
N CYS A 21 -4.52 -2.67 -11.89
CA CYS A 21 -4.02 -2.39 -13.23
C CYS A 21 -4.81 -3.12 -14.32
N GLN A 22 -5.29 -4.34 -14.06
CA GLN A 22 -6.17 -5.06 -14.99
C GLN A 22 -7.50 -4.30 -15.23
N LYS A 23 -8.04 -3.61 -14.21
CA LYS A 23 -9.24 -2.77 -14.36
C LYS A 23 -8.98 -1.53 -15.21
N ILE A 24 -7.86 -0.82 -14.96
CA ILE A 24 -7.62 0.50 -15.56
C ILE A 24 -6.88 0.42 -16.90
N LEU A 25 -6.00 -0.56 -17.09
CA LEU A 25 -5.22 -0.78 -18.32
C LEU A 25 -5.89 -1.80 -19.22
N GLY A 26 -6.37 -2.92 -18.64
CA GLY A 26 -7.07 -4.00 -19.33
C GLY A 26 -6.56 -5.39 -18.96
N MET A 27 -7.27 -6.43 -19.38
CA MET A 27 -6.94 -7.84 -19.08
C MET A 27 -5.59 -8.32 -19.61
N GLY A 28 -4.92 -7.55 -20.46
CA GLY A 28 -3.59 -7.87 -21.00
C GLY A 28 -2.42 -7.55 -20.06
N VAL A 29 -2.69 -7.19 -18.80
CA VAL A 29 -1.64 -7.06 -17.78
C VAL A 29 -1.04 -8.44 -17.52
N ILE A 30 0.29 -8.52 -17.59
CA ILE A 30 1.07 -9.72 -17.32
C ILE A 30 1.79 -9.52 -16.00
N GLU A 31 1.54 -10.42 -15.06
CA GLU A 31 2.19 -10.48 -13.75
C GLU A 31 3.50 -11.28 -13.88
N PHE A 32 4.54 -10.85 -13.17
CA PHE A 32 5.80 -11.58 -13.15
C PHE A 32 5.87 -12.47 -11.90
N SER A 33 6.52 -13.62 -12.03
CA SER A 33 6.87 -14.44 -10.86
C SER A 33 8.10 -13.86 -10.17
N GLU A 34 8.25 -14.11 -8.86
CA GLU A 34 9.48 -13.81 -8.13
C GLU A 34 10.71 -14.38 -8.85
N GLY A 35 11.65 -13.51 -9.25
CA GLY A 35 12.78 -13.92 -10.09
C GLY A 35 13.80 -12.81 -10.38
N LYS A 36 14.79 -13.13 -11.22
CA LYS A 36 15.88 -12.22 -11.63
C LYS A 36 15.43 -11.00 -12.44
N ASP A 37 14.13 -10.81 -12.68
CA ASP A 37 13.55 -9.91 -13.67
C ASP A 37 13.57 -8.42 -13.29
N GLY A 38 14.58 -8.01 -12.51
CA GLY A 38 14.88 -6.61 -12.25
C GLY A 38 13.89 -5.92 -11.32
N GLY A 39 13.13 -6.70 -10.54
CA GLY A 39 12.20 -6.23 -9.52
C GLY A 39 10.90 -5.63 -10.07
N ARG A 40 10.42 -6.11 -11.22
CA ARG A 40 9.17 -5.64 -11.85
C ARG A 40 8.00 -6.52 -11.41
N ASP A 41 6.88 -5.88 -11.14
CA ASP A 41 5.73 -6.55 -10.54
C ASP A 41 4.66 -6.88 -11.60
N GLY A 42 4.63 -6.09 -12.67
CA GLY A 42 3.82 -6.39 -13.84
C GLY A 42 4.17 -5.53 -15.05
N LYS A 43 3.61 -5.91 -16.21
CA LYS A 43 3.68 -5.10 -17.43
C LYS A 43 2.36 -5.13 -18.20
N PHE A 44 2.15 -4.11 -19.02
CA PHE A 44 1.08 -4.08 -20.00
C PHE A 44 1.60 -3.48 -21.31
N THR A 45 1.08 -3.94 -22.46
CA THR A 45 1.39 -3.33 -23.76
C THR A 45 0.10 -3.18 -24.54
N GLY A 46 -0.25 -1.94 -24.86
CA GLY A 46 -1.48 -1.63 -25.57
C GLY A 46 -1.95 -0.21 -25.32
N THR A 47 -3.24 0.02 -25.53
CA THR A 47 -3.93 1.25 -25.12
C THR A 47 -4.61 0.98 -23.79
N ALA A 48 -4.36 1.81 -22.79
CA ALA A 48 -5.04 1.70 -21.51
C ALA A 48 -6.56 1.84 -21.70
N ARG A 49 -7.32 1.04 -20.97
CA ARG A 49 -8.78 1.04 -21.03
C ARG A 49 -9.35 2.39 -20.59
N ASN A 50 -9.04 2.81 -19.36
CA ASN A 50 -9.58 3.99 -18.71
C ASN A 50 -8.50 4.74 -17.91
N PHE A 51 -7.31 4.97 -18.49
CA PHE A 51 -6.24 5.71 -17.82
C PHE A 51 -5.44 6.60 -18.78
N PRO A 52 -5.17 7.88 -18.44
CA PRO A 52 -5.65 8.62 -17.25
C PRO A 52 -7.10 9.07 -17.36
N SER A 53 -7.71 8.95 -18.54
CA SER A 53 -9.13 9.17 -18.83
C SER A 53 -9.70 7.96 -19.60
N ASP A 54 -10.98 7.98 -19.95
CA ASP A 54 -11.65 7.02 -20.84
C ASP A 54 -11.86 7.59 -22.26
N THR A 55 -11.05 8.59 -22.64
CA THR A 55 -11.15 9.34 -23.90
C THR A 55 -10.00 8.99 -24.86
N SER A 56 -9.89 9.71 -25.97
CA SER A 56 -8.77 9.57 -26.93
C SER A 56 -7.38 9.75 -26.31
N ASP A 57 -7.31 10.38 -25.13
CA ASP A 57 -6.08 10.73 -24.42
C ASP A 57 -5.58 9.62 -23.48
N CYS A 58 -6.18 8.42 -23.53
CA CYS A 58 -5.66 7.24 -22.86
C CYS A 58 -4.19 7.04 -23.19
N TRP A 59 -3.40 6.71 -22.17
CA TRP A 59 -1.99 6.37 -22.36
C TRP A 59 -1.86 5.09 -23.17
N LYS A 60 -0.81 5.02 -23.99
CA LYS A 60 -0.54 3.92 -24.93
C LYS A 60 0.92 3.50 -24.83
N GLY A 61 1.20 2.27 -25.26
CA GLY A 61 2.55 1.72 -25.33
C GLY A 61 2.82 0.70 -24.24
N LYS A 62 4.08 0.59 -23.84
CA LYS A 62 4.60 -0.35 -22.84
C LYS A 62 4.54 0.28 -21.44
N PHE A 63 3.76 -0.33 -20.56
CA PHE A 63 3.65 0.04 -19.16
C PHE A 63 4.47 -0.91 -18.32
N ILE A 64 5.24 -0.36 -17.38
CA ILE A 64 5.86 -1.12 -16.30
C ILE A 64 5.18 -0.72 -14.99
N LEU A 65 4.78 -1.74 -14.24
CA LEU A 65 4.04 -1.64 -12.99
C LEU A 65 4.96 -1.99 -11.82
N GLN A 66 4.92 -1.17 -10.79
CA GLN A 66 5.72 -1.36 -9.59
C GLN A 66 4.88 -1.14 -8.33
N ALA A 67 4.79 -2.15 -7.48
CA ALA A 67 4.31 -2.10 -6.12
C ALA A 67 5.49 -1.88 -5.15
N LYS A 68 5.34 -0.93 -4.24
CA LYS A 68 6.28 -0.69 -3.13
C LYS A 68 5.52 -0.71 -1.81
N PHE A 69 5.54 -1.85 -1.15
CA PHE A 69 4.85 -2.08 0.12
C PHE A 69 5.69 -1.63 1.32
N THR A 70 5.01 -1.36 2.44
CA THR A 70 5.60 -1.28 3.77
C THR A 70 4.58 -1.70 4.83
N SER A 71 5.00 -2.45 5.84
CA SER A 71 4.14 -2.79 6.99
C SER A 71 4.01 -1.65 8.01
N ASN A 72 4.69 -0.52 7.80
CA ASN A 72 4.62 0.63 8.70
C ASN A 72 3.34 1.46 8.43
N PRO A 73 2.35 1.48 9.36
CA PRO A 73 1.06 2.14 9.16
C PRO A 73 1.14 3.67 9.02
N ILE A 74 2.23 4.28 9.49
CA ILE A 74 2.42 5.74 9.48
C ILE A 74 3.42 6.21 8.43
N ALA A 75 3.90 5.31 7.57
CA ALA A 75 4.88 5.64 6.53
C ALA A 75 4.30 6.60 5.48
N SER A 76 5.16 7.48 4.94
CA SER A 76 4.79 8.47 3.94
C SER A 76 5.71 8.44 2.72
N CYS A 77 5.17 8.81 1.56
CA CYS A 77 5.96 9.11 0.36
C CYS A 77 6.96 10.26 0.60
N SER A 78 6.77 11.04 1.66
CA SER A 78 7.65 12.13 2.07
C SER A 78 8.93 11.70 2.79
N ASP A 79 9.01 10.42 3.17
CA ASP A 79 10.10 9.89 3.98
C ASP A 79 11.37 9.73 3.15
N LYS A 80 12.53 9.96 3.78
CA LYS A 80 13.84 9.75 3.14
C LYS A 80 14.03 8.29 2.70
N GLU A 81 13.40 7.36 3.40
CA GLU A 81 13.39 5.95 3.06
C GLU A 81 12.75 5.72 1.68
N PHE A 82 11.56 6.27 1.44
CA PHE A 82 10.89 6.12 0.15
C PHE A 82 11.65 6.82 -0.98
N GLU A 83 12.23 8.00 -0.73
CA GLU A 83 13.11 8.65 -1.71
C GLU A 83 14.31 7.77 -2.10
N LYS A 84 14.92 7.04 -1.15
CA LYS A 84 15.99 6.08 -1.44
C LYS A 84 15.50 4.92 -2.28
N ILE A 85 14.29 4.41 -2.02
CA ILE A 85 13.65 3.36 -2.82
C ILE A 85 13.49 3.85 -4.26
N ILE A 86 12.88 5.02 -4.48
CA ILE A 86 12.69 5.59 -5.82
C ILE A 86 14.03 5.80 -6.55
N LYS A 87 15.07 6.30 -5.87
CA LYS A 87 16.40 6.47 -6.47
C LYS A 87 17.03 5.15 -6.94
N LYS A 88 16.74 4.03 -6.27
CA LYS A 88 17.21 2.70 -6.70
C LYS A 88 16.50 2.19 -7.95
N GLU A 89 15.28 2.66 -8.23
CA GLU A 89 14.54 2.30 -9.45
C GLU A 89 15.09 3.00 -10.69
N ILE A 90 15.58 4.24 -10.56
CA ILE A 90 16.02 5.09 -11.68
C ILE A 90 17.01 4.37 -12.64
N PRO A 91 18.06 3.67 -12.17
CA PRO A 91 18.94 2.90 -13.06
C PRO A 91 18.23 1.79 -13.84
N SER A 92 17.24 1.12 -13.22
CA SER A 92 16.44 0.07 -13.89
C SER A 92 15.57 0.66 -14.98
N ILE A 93 14.91 1.80 -14.69
CA ILE A 93 14.10 2.54 -15.66
C ILE A 93 14.96 3.02 -16.84
N LYS A 94 16.16 3.57 -16.60
CA LYS A 94 17.08 3.97 -17.67
C LYS A 94 17.44 2.81 -18.60
N LYS A 95 17.69 1.61 -18.06
CA LYS A 95 17.95 0.40 -18.85
C LYS A 95 16.74 -0.01 -19.70
N LEU A 96 15.54 0.06 -19.13
CA LEU A 96 14.30 -0.21 -19.85
C LEU A 96 14.09 0.75 -21.02
N ILE A 97 14.38 2.03 -20.83
CA ILE A 97 14.30 3.05 -21.90
C ILE A 97 15.31 2.75 -23.01
N GLN A 98 16.55 2.41 -22.65
CA GLN A 98 17.60 2.05 -23.61
C GLN A 98 17.21 0.84 -24.47
N ASN A 99 16.47 -0.11 -23.89
CA ASN A 99 15.96 -1.28 -24.60
C ASN A 99 14.65 -1.02 -25.36
N GLY A 100 14.06 0.17 -25.23
CA GLY A 100 12.75 0.49 -25.79
C GLY A 100 11.60 -0.29 -25.15
N ASP A 101 11.74 -0.72 -23.90
CA ASP A 101 10.80 -1.60 -23.19
C ASP A 101 9.83 -0.87 -22.24
N ILE A 102 9.88 0.45 -22.20
CA ILE A 102 9.02 1.27 -21.36
C ILE A 102 8.65 2.58 -22.05
N ASP A 103 7.36 2.88 -22.05
CA ASP A 103 6.79 4.17 -22.43
C ASP A 103 6.11 4.85 -21.23
N ASN A 104 5.57 4.05 -20.30
CA ASN A 104 4.79 4.49 -19.15
C ASN A 104 5.25 3.77 -17.88
N TYR A 105 5.38 4.50 -16.77
CA TYR A 105 5.78 3.93 -15.48
C TYR A 105 4.76 4.25 -14.38
N LEU A 106 4.19 3.21 -13.77
CA LEU A 106 3.21 3.36 -12.70
C LEU A 106 3.75 2.74 -11.42
N ILE A 107 3.78 3.53 -10.34
CA ILE A 107 4.20 3.09 -9.02
C ILE A 107 3.02 3.15 -8.07
N PHE A 108 2.80 2.09 -7.32
CA PHE A 108 1.79 2.01 -6.28
C PHE A 108 2.47 1.78 -4.95
N THR A 109 2.01 2.45 -3.90
CA THR A 109 2.53 2.27 -2.55
C THR A 109 1.42 2.47 -1.52
N ASN A 110 1.45 1.68 -0.45
CA ASN A 110 0.56 1.86 0.69
C ASN A 110 1.05 2.96 1.67
N ARG A 111 2.06 3.74 1.29
CA ARG A 111 2.51 4.93 2.02
C ARG A 111 1.54 6.09 1.82
N LYS A 112 1.42 6.93 2.84
CA LYS A 112 0.63 8.16 2.80
C LYS A 112 1.22 9.17 1.82
N GLU A 113 0.41 9.66 0.89
CA GLU A 113 0.84 10.64 -0.10
C GLU A 113 0.54 12.07 0.35
N ALA A 114 1.59 12.82 0.72
CA ALA A 114 1.47 14.25 0.99
C ALA A 114 1.57 15.02 -0.34
N ALA A 115 0.53 15.80 -0.65
CA ALA A 115 0.34 16.48 -1.94
C ALA A 115 1.60 17.16 -2.51
N ILE A 116 2.36 17.88 -1.68
CA ILE A 116 3.53 18.68 -2.12
C ILE A 116 4.75 17.80 -2.43
N LYS A 117 4.93 16.67 -1.73
CA LYS A 117 6.15 15.85 -1.85
C LYS A 117 6.02 14.69 -2.83
N GLY A 118 4.80 14.22 -3.13
CA GLY A 118 4.56 13.25 -4.20
C GLY A 118 5.04 13.79 -5.55
N GLU A 119 4.67 15.04 -5.86
CA GLU A 119 5.08 15.73 -7.09
C GLU A 119 6.60 15.84 -7.24
N ARG A 120 7.33 16.03 -6.14
CA ARG A 120 8.80 16.07 -6.14
C ARG A 120 9.43 14.76 -6.61
N LEU A 121 8.94 13.61 -6.14
CA LEU A 121 9.50 12.30 -6.51
C LEU A 121 9.15 11.93 -7.95
N LEU A 122 7.94 12.24 -8.38
CA LEU A 122 7.52 12.08 -9.77
C LEU A 122 8.37 12.95 -10.70
N ASN A 123 8.58 14.23 -10.36
CA ASN A 123 9.46 15.13 -11.11
C ASN A 123 10.92 14.65 -11.11
N LEU A 124 11.40 14.06 -10.02
CA LEU A 124 12.72 13.45 -9.97
C LEU A 124 12.86 12.31 -11.00
N ILE A 125 11.88 11.40 -11.07
CA ILE A 125 11.90 10.29 -12.06
C ILE A 125 11.87 10.86 -13.47
N ARG A 126 10.94 11.77 -13.77
CA ARG A 126 10.81 12.38 -15.10
C ARG A 126 12.11 13.08 -15.53
N LYS A 127 12.70 13.88 -14.63
CA LYS A 127 13.96 14.60 -14.89
C LYS A 127 15.13 13.65 -15.14
N GLU A 128 15.26 12.60 -14.32
CA GLU A 128 16.40 11.69 -14.39
C GLU A 128 16.30 10.72 -15.57
N THR A 129 15.09 10.30 -15.94
CA THR A 129 14.87 9.23 -16.93
C THR A 129 14.44 9.75 -18.30
N GLY A 130 13.83 10.94 -18.36
CA GLY A 130 13.22 11.48 -19.58
C GLY A 130 11.81 10.94 -19.87
N LEU A 131 11.27 10.04 -19.06
CA LEU A 131 9.88 9.59 -19.21
C LEU A 131 8.91 10.72 -18.90
N ILE A 132 7.90 10.87 -19.77
CA ILE A 132 6.82 11.83 -19.58
C ILE A 132 5.71 11.20 -18.72
N ASN A 133 5.32 9.98 -19.09
CA ASN A 133 4.21 9.25 -18.48
C ASN A 133 4.69 8.47 -17.26
N VAL A 134 4.71 9.16 -16.12
CA VAL A 134 5.07 8.58 -14.81
C VAL A 134 4.02 8.98 -13.80
N GLU A 135 3.53 8.01 -13.03
CA GLU A 135 2.66 8.28 -11.88
C GLU A 135 3.00 7.49 -10.63
N ILE A 136 2.71 8.10 -9.48
CA ILE A 136 2.80 7.49 -8.16
C ILE A 136 1.41 7.52 -7.52
N PHE A 137 0.94 6.36 -7.07
CA PHE A 137 -0.33 6.22 -6.37
C PHE A 137 -0.07 5.83 -4.91
N GLY A 138 -0.25 6.76 -3.99
CA GLY A 138 -0.23 6.48 -2.56
C GLY A 138 -1.51 5.85 -2.03
N LYS A 139 -1.49 5.59 -0.72
CA LYS A 139 -2.57 4.96 0.05
C LYS A 139 -3.93 5.61 -0.21
N GLU A 140 -3.99 6.93 -0.21
CA GLU A 140 -5.23 7.68 -0.42
C GLU A 140 -5.84 7.42 -1.80
N THR A 141 -5.02 7.44 -2.86
CA THR A 141 -5.50 7.19 -4.22
C THR A 141 -5.94 5.74 -4.39
N ILE A 142 -5.17 4.79 -3.85
CA ILE A 142 -5.54 3.37 -3.87
C ILE A 142 -6.90 3.15 -3.21
N ASN A 143 -7.09 3.67 -2.00
CA ASN A 143 -8.34 3.54 -1.26
C ASN A 143 -9.50 4.27 -1.94
N ASN A 144 -9.34 5.56 -2.24
CA ASN A 144 -10.44 6.41 -2.65
C ASN A 144 -10.85 6.21 -4.11
N ARG A 145 -9.87 6.02 -5.01
CA ARG A 145 -10.15 5.91 -6.44
C ARG A 145 -10.39 4.46 -6.86
N TYR A 146 -9.63 3.51 -6.34
CA TYR A 146 -9.71 2.13 -6.82
C TYR A 146 -10.55 1.25 -5.90
N LEU A 147 -10.21 1.12 -4.63
CA LEU A 147 -10.89 0.16 -3.73
C LEU A 147 -12.31 0.59 -3.34
N ASN A 148 -12.57 1.89 -3.24
CA ASN A 148 -13.94 2.36 -2.98
C ASN A 148 -14.87 2.19 -4.18
N GLN A 149 -14.33 2.19 -5.41
CA GLN A 149 -15.10 2.02 -6.64
C GLN A 149 -15.22 0.54 -7.06
N PHE A 150 -14.15 -0.24 -6.89
CA PHE A 150 -14.07 -1.65 -7.28
C PHE A 150 -14.27 -2.58 -6.08
N LYS A 151 -15.53 -2.73 -5.67
CA LYS A 151 -15.91 -3.55 -4.50
C LYS A 151 -15.63 -5.05 -4.67
N ASP A 152 -15.53 -5.52 -5.91
CA ASP A 152 -15.10 -6.87 -6.23
C ASP A 152 -13.65 -7.13 -5.82
N ILE A 153 -12.75 -6.15 -6.04
CA ILE A 153 -11.35 -6.23 -5.59
C ILE A 153 -11.29 -6.30 -4.06
N VAL A 154 -12.08 -5.49 -3.36
CA VAL A 154 -12.12 -5.48 -1.88
C VAL A 154 -12.46 -6.86 -1.33
N LYS A 155 -13.46 -7.54 -1.93
CA LYS A 155 -13.87 -8.89 -1.54
C LYS A 155 -12.81 -9.94 -1.89
N GLN A 156 -12.22 -9.85 -3.09
CA GLN A 156 -11.19 -10.78 -3.55
C GLN A 156 -9.97 -10.79 -2.62
N PHE A 157 -9.58 -9.60 -2.13
CA PHE A 157 -8.45 -9.42 -1.23
C PHE A 157 -8.84 -9.40 0.25
N GLU A 158 -10.11 -9.66 0.56
CA GLU A 158 -10.64 -9.75 1.93
C GLU A 158 -10.33 -8.51 2.80
N LEU A 159 -10.26 -7.33 2.18
CA LEU A 159 -9.82 -6.10 2.82
C LEU A 159 -10.84 -5.56 3.84
N ASP A 160 -12.07 -6.05 3.78
CA ASP A 160 -13.17 -5.76 4.69
C ASP A 160 -13.11 -6.54 6.01
N LYS A 161 -12.32 -7.63 6.11
CA LYS A 161 -12.20 -8.42 7.34
C LYS A 161 -11.57 -7.66 8.51
N HIS A 162 -10.68 -6.73 8.21
CA HIS A 162 -10.01 -5.89 9.21
C HIS A 162 -10.72 -4.54 9.43
N HIS A 163 -11.79 -4.30 8.67
CA HIS A 163 -12.76 -3.25 8.90
C HIS A 163 -13.91 -3.82 9.72
N ILE A 164 -13.60 -4.32 10.92
CA ILE A 164 -14.57 -4.21 11.99
C ILE A 164 -14.43 -2.75 12.42
N PRO A 165 -15.36 -1.84 12.11
CA PRO A 165 -15.35 -0.58 12.80
C PRO A 165 -15.49 -0.94 14.28
N PHE A 166 -14.49 -0.60 15.09
CA PHE A 166 -14.78 -0.29 16.48
C PHE A 166 -15.66 0.94 16.44
N ASP A 167 -16.93 0.73 16.11
CA ASP A 167 -17.99 1.73 16.05
C ASP A 167 -18.47 1.90 17.48
N PHE A 168 -17.58 2.38 18.35
CA PHE A 168 -18.00 2.81 19.67
C PHE A 168 -18.41 4.27 19.55
N SER A 169 -19.69 4.52 19.73
CA SER A 169 -20.19 5.84 20.09
C SER A 169 -19.50 6.35 21.37
N GLU A 170 -19.53 7.67 21.58
CA GLU A 170 -19.06 8.26 22.83
C GLU A 170 -19.77 7.67 24.06
N GLU A 171 -21.03 7.25 23.90
CA GLU A 171 -21.83 6.57 24.91
C GLU A 171 -21.27 5.18 25.21
N GLU A 172 -20.95 4.37 24.19
CA GLU A 172 -20.37 3.04 24.39
C GLU A 172 -18.98 3.10 25.03
N ILE A 173 -18.15 4.08 24.65
CA ILE A 173 -16.85 4.30 25.32
C ILE A 173 -17.07 4.66 26.79
N LYS A 174 -18.01 5.57 27.07
CA LYS A 174 -18.35 5.97 28.44
C LYS A 174 -18.87 4.79 29.26
N ASP A 175 -19.75 3.98 28.70
CA ASP A 175 -20.34 2.83 29.38
C ASP A 175 -19.30 1.76 29.68
N ILE A 176 -18.37 1.51 28.75
CA ILE A 176 -17.21 0.64 29.00
C ILE A 176 -16.35 1.17 30.16
N ILE A 177 -16.05 2.48 30.18
CA ILE A 177 -15.26 3.09 31.25
C ILE A 177 -15.98 2.98 32.60
N LEU A 178 -17.29 3.23 32.62
CA LEU A 178 -18.11 3.14 33.84
C LEU A 178 -18.18 1.71 34.36
N GLU A 179 -18.44 0.74 33.47
CA GLU A 179 -18.51 -0.66 33.85
C GLU A 179 -17.14 -1.18 34.31
N PHE A 180 -16.07 -0.81 33.60
CA PHE A 180 -14.71 -1.14 34.02
C PHE A 180 -14.38 -0.56 35.41
N LYS A 181 -14.77 0.68 35.69
CA LYS A 181 -14.60 1.31 37.01
C LYS A 181 -15.39 0.60 38.11
N ASN A 182 -16.62 0.16 37.82
CA ASN A 182 -17.46 -0.59 38.75
C ASN A 182 -16.84 -1.96 39.06
N GLN A 183 -16.41 -2.67 38.02
CA GLN A 183 -15.80 -4.00 38.16
C GLN A 183 -14.39 -3.94 38.71
N LEU A 184 -13.70 -2.79 38.62
CA LEU A 184 -12.30 -2.64 39.00
C LEU A 184 -12.03 -3.20 40.39
N GLN A 185 -12.89 -2.92 41.38
CA GLN A 185 -12.73 -3.40 42.75
C GLN A 185 -12.79 -4.93 42.85
N ASN A 186 -13.64 -5.56 42.05
CA ASN A 186 -13.83 -7.02 42.04
C ASN A 186 -12.69 -7.73 41.31
N ILE A 187 -12.15 -7.12 40.25
CA ILE A 187 -11.09 -7.72 39.42
C ILE A 187 -9.68 -7.27 39.81
N THR A 188 -9.53 -6.34 40.78
CA THR A 188 -8.22 -5.77 41.16
C THR A 188 -7.24 -6.84 41.64
N GLN A 189 -7.71 -7.81 42.43
CA GLN A 189 -6.86 -8.91 42.93
C GLN A 189 -6.41 -9.81 41.77
N ASP A 190 -7.32 -10.17 40.87
CA ASP A 190 -7.02 -11.00 39.69
C ASP A 190 -6.05 -10.29 38.74
N ILE A 191 -6.22 -8.99 38.52
CA ILE A 191 -5.30 -8.17 37.72
C ILE A 191 -3.91 -8.15 38.37
N LYS A 192 -3.83 -7.93 39.68
CA LYS A 192 -2.53 -7.94 40.39
C LYS A 192 -1.85 -9.30 40.26
N PHE A 193 -2.59 -10.38 40.44
CA PHE A 193 -2.09 -11.73 40.26
C PHE A 193 -1.59 -11.98 38.84
N LYS A 194 -2.34 -11.57 37.81
CA LYS A 194 -1.94 -11.68 36.40
C LYS A 194 -0.69 -10.87 36.08
N VAL A 195 -0.57 -9.67 36.65
CA VAL A 195 0.60 -8.80 36.49
C VAL A 195 1.83 -9.42 37.17
N GLU A 196 1.67 -10.07 38.32
CA GLU A 196 2.74 -10.80 39.00
C GLU A 196 3.15 -12.06 38.23
N GLU A 197 2.20 -12.85 37.71
CA GLU A 197 2.43 -14.00 36.83
C GLU A 197 3.26 -13.59 35.61
N ILE A 198 2.84 -12.53 34.90
CA ILE A 198 3.53 -12.01 33.72
C ILE A 198 4.95 -11.53 34.08
N LYS A 199 5.13 -10.80 35.19
CA LYS A 199 6.48 -10.38 35.64
C LYS A 199 7.39 -11.58 35.89
N TYR A 200 6.86 -12.63 36.51
CA TYR A 200 7.60 -13.85 36.81
C TYR A 200 8.01 -14.62 35.54
N ASP A 201 7.17 -14.60 34.50
CA ASP A 201 7.49 -15.18 33.20
C ASP A 201 8.60 -14.41 32.49
N PHE A 202 8.67 -13.08 32.64
CA PHE A 202 9.75 -12.27 32.08
C PHE A 202 11.09 -12.42 32.83
N ASP A 203 11.06 -12.70 34.13
CA ASP A 203 12.27 -12.98 34.93
C ASP A 203 12.91 -14.35 34.58
N ARG A 204 12.18 -15.23 33.88
CA ARG A 204 12.66 -16.54 33.40
C ARG A 204 13.17 -16.53 31.96
N ILE A 205 13.14 -15.39 31.29
CA ILE A 205 13.80 -15.25 29.99
C ILE A 205 15.29 -15.04 30.28
N GLU A 206 16.10 -16.09 30.09
CA GLU A 206 17.55 -15.92 30.07
C GLU A 206 17.89 -14.93 28.96
N ILE A 207 18.49 -13.80 29.35
CA ILE A 207 19.04 -12.83 28.42
C ILE A 207 20.38 -13.42 27.93
N GLU A 208 20.36 -14.09 26.78
CA GLU A 208 21.56 -14.40 25.99
C GLU A 208 22.15 -13.14 25.33
#